data_AF-A0A6L9ZZ13-F1
#
_entry.id   AF-A0A6L9ZZ13-F1
#
_cell.length_a   1.000
_cell.length_b   1.000
_cell.length_c   1.000
_cell.angle_alpha   90.00
_cell.angle_beta   90.00
_cell.angle_gamma   90.00
#
_symmetry.space_group_name_H-M   'P 1'
#
loop_
_entity.id
_entity.type
_entity.pdbx_description
1 polymer ?
#
loop_
_entity_poly.entity_id
_entity_poly.type
_entity_poly.pdbx_seq_one_letter_code
_entity_poly.pdbx_strand_id
1 'polypeptide(L)'
;NLNAGVYKSADGNHRHHVDFNKLNNNPTNIQRLPAEEHLALHREHLEFTLHRPDVKEKSRQAHTTDEFRAKMKERMQEPETREILSQQAKAQWEVDEYKAFMAQKWREFYDSNEEYREENREQLMKAQQEYWSKAENCEAQAERVRDYFVNNPEAREAASEVAKQQWQDEDLLEWRRQKTKEQWTPEFRAKRREALNKTYYRKTLEALHKVYQSSRFIDLDLYDIYRRREKDKSMLKFETFCNRYFGGDEFLARDAIRNYNHRVVSIEPLEERRDVYDIEVPNTHNFALASGVFVHNSAKQGRDRRFQAILPLRGKIINIEKTDDARIYKNNEIQSMITALGLGIKGDEFDVAQLRYHKVIIMTDADVDGAHIRTLLLTFFYRYKRALVDQGYVYIACPPLYKVERGRNHYYCYSDRELNQLVQNEFPANANYTIQRFKGLGEMMPAQLWDTTMNPETRTLKQVEIEDAAEADRIFTVLMGDRVAPRREFIETYGPKLNITDLDI
;
A
#
# COMPACT_ATOMS: atom_id res chain seq x y z
N ASN A 1 17.53 88.67 15.57
CA ASN A 1 18.69 88.21 14.76
C ASN A 1 18.55 88.53 13.28
N LEU A 2 17.49 88.10 12.58
CA LEU A 2 17.23 88.54 11.19
C LEU A 2 17.02 90.07 11.10
N ASN A 3 16.11 90.63 11.90
CA ASN A 3 15.89 92.09 11.97
C ASN A 3 17.09 92.89 12.53
N ALA A 4 18.04 92.22 13.17
CA ALA A 4 19.25 92.83 13.73
C ALA A 4 20.48 92.66 12.81
N GLY A 5 20.29 92.11 11.59
CA GLY A 5 21.36 91.91 10.60
C GLY A 5 22.33 90.76 10.91
N VAL A 6 22.07 89.96 11.96
CA VAL A 6 22.96 88.87 12.42
C VAL A 6 22.82 87.62 11.55
N TYR A 7 21.66 87.38 10.95
CA TYR A 7 21.42 86.32 9.97
C TYR A 7 20.80 86.93 8.71
N LYS A 8 21.08 86.36 7.54
CA LYS A 8 20.43 86.68 6.27
C LYS A 8 19.25 85.74 6.04
N SER A 9 18.26 86.18 5.26
CA SER A 9 17.10 85.36 4.88
C SER A 9 17.49 84.11 4.07
N ALA A 10 18.64 84.14 3.40
CA ALA A 10 19.19 83.03 2.63
C ALA A 10 19.89 81.95 3.48
N ASP A 11 20.15 82.20 4.77
CA ASP A 11 20.94 81.28 5.62
C ASP A 11 20.18 79.99 6.02
N GLY A 12 18.94 79.79 5.54
CA GLY A 12 18.16 78.58 5.80
C GLY A 12 17.64 78.43 7.23
N ASN A 13 16.89 77.34 7.47
CA ASN A 13 16.12 77.16 8.72
C ASN A 13 16.76 76.21 9.74
N HIS A 14 17.73 75.40 9.35
CA HIS A 14 18.36 74.42 10.24
C HIS A 14 19.58 75.03 10.92
N ARG A 15 19.80 74.70 12.20
CA ARG A 15 20.98 75.11 12.96
C ARG A 15 21.91 73.92 13.09
N HIS A 16 23.19 74.11 12.81
CA HIS A 16 24.22 73.09 13.01
C HIS A 16 25.47 73.71 13.62
N HIS A 17 26.23 72.92 14.37
CA HIS A 17 27.56 73.34 14.82
C HIS A 17 28.50 73.47 13.61
N VAL A 18 29.36 74.49 13.59
CA VAL A 18 30.35 74.69 12.52
C VAL A 18 31.43 73.63 12.62
N ASP A 19 31.86 73.31 13.85
CA ASP A 19 32.71 72.16 14.12
C ASP A 19 31.90 70.89 14.44
N PHE A 20 32.59 69.74 14.42
CA PHE A 20 31.98 68.46 14.80
C PHE A 20 31.88 68.28 16.33
N ASN A 21 32.42 69.21 17.12
CA ASN A 21 32.44 69.11 18.57
C ASN A 21 31.10 69.51 19.18
N LYS A 22 30.26 68.52 19.46
CA LYS A 22 28.92 68.70 20.05
C LYS A 22 28.92 69.36 21.44
N LEU A 23 30.07 69.51 22.09
CA LEU A 23 30.20 70.18 23.39
C LEU A 23 30.57 71.67 23.26
N ASN A 24 30.90 72.14 22.05
CA ASN A 24 31.21 73.54 21.79
C ASN A 24 29.93 74.36 21.56
N ASN A 25 29.29 74.75 22.68
CA ASN A 25 28.08 75.55 22.69
C ASN A 25 28.31 77.07 22.55
N ASN A 26 29.47 77.49 22.04
CA ASN A 26 29.71 78.91 21.77
C ASN A 26 28.69 79.39 20.72
N PRO A 27 27.93 80.49 20.96
CA PRO A 27 26.99 81.02 19.97
C PRO A 27 27.59 81.30 18.59
N THR A 28 28.91 81.56 18.50
CA THR A 28 29.61 81.75 17.22
C THR A 28 29.92 80.44 16.48
N ASN A 29 29.78 79.29 17.14
CA ASN A 29 29.96 77.95 16.56
C ASN A 29 28.65 77.40 15.98
N ILE A 30 27.58 78.19 15.88
CA ILE A 30 26.31 77.74 15.31
C ILE A 30 26.08 78.49 14.00
N GLN A 31 26.00 77.73 12.91
CA GLN A 31 25.61 78.24 11.60
C GLN A 31 24.19 77.81 11.25
N ARG A 32 23.54 78.60 10.40
CA ARG A 32 22.28 78.21 9.78
C ARG A 32 22.54 77.71 8.36
N LEU A 33 21.85 76.65 7.99
CA LEU A 33 21.96 76.02 6.67
C LEU A 33 20.57 75.74 6.07
N PRO A 34 20.44 75.76 4.74
CA PRO A 34 19.32 75.14 4.02
C PRO A 34 19.20 73.64 4.33
N ALA A 35 18.01 73.06 4.13
CA ALA A 35 17.74 71.66 4.47
C ALA A 35 18.65 70.67 3.70
N GLU A 36 18.90 70.92 2.42
CA GLU A 36 19.73 70.04 1.57
C GLU A 36 21.20 70.07 2.00
N GLU A 37 21.76 71.26 2.25
CA GLU A 37 23.13 71.42 2.74
C GLU A 37 23.30 70.83 4.14
N HIS A 38 22.31 70.99 5.01
CA HIS A 38 22.30 70.36 6.32
C HIS A 38 22.31 68.81 6.21
N LEU A 39 21.53 68.24 5.30
CA LEU A 39 21.53 66.78 5.05
C LEU A 39 22.85 66.30 4.39
N ALA A 40 23.45 67.09 3.51
CA ALA A 40 24.77 66.80 2.95
C ALA A 40 25.84 66.77 4.06
N LEU A 41 25.83 67.75 4.96
CA LEU A 41 26.72 67.80 6.11
C LEU A 41 26.53 66.59 7.05
N HIS A 42 25.29 66.16 7.30
CA HIS A 42 25.04 64.92 8.07
C HIS A 42 25.56 63.67 7.38
N ARG A 43 25.52 63.60 6.03
CA ARG A 43 26.13 62.50 5.27
C ARG A 43 27.64 62.46 5.44
N GLU A 44 28.31 63.62 5.40
CA GLU A 44 29.75 63.72 5.67
C GLU A 44 30.06 63.32 7.13
N HIS A 45 29.21 63.72 8.08
CA HIS A 45 29.32 63.34 9.49
C HIS A 45 29.16 61.84 9.77
N LEU A 46 28.63 61.05 8.83
CA LEU A 46 28.61 59.59 8.96
C LEU A 46 30.03 59.02 9.04
N GLU A 47 31.00 59.59 8.31
CA GLU A 47 32.41 59.16 8.35
C GLU A 47 33.05 59.34 9.73
N PHE A 48 32.61 60.35 10.49
CA PHE A 48 33.06 60.60 11.87
C PHE A 48 32.22 59.88 12.93
N THR A 49 31.14 59.21 12.53
CA THR A 49 30.23 58.47 13.43
C THR A 49 30.10 57.01 13.03
N LEU A 50 29.06 56.66 12.28
CA LEU A 50 28.66 55.28 11.97
C LEU A 50 29.61 54.58 11.02
N HIS A 51 30.28 55.32 10.12
CA HIS A 51 31.14 54.75 9.11
C HIS A 51 32.60 54.59 9.53
N ARG A 52 32.94 55.01 10.75
CA ARG A 52 34.28 54.81 11.29
C ARG A 52 34.67 53.33 11.27
N PRO A 53 35.93 53.00 10.95
CA PRO A 53 36.39 51.61 10.87
C PRO A 53 36.11 50.80 12.14
N ASP A 54 36.29 51.40 13.32
CA ASP A 54 36.04 50.75 14.62
C ASP A 54 34.55 50.47 14.85
N VAL A 55 33.67 51.36 14.41
CA VAL A 55 32.21 51.20 14.54
C VAL A 55 31.69 50.16 13.54
N LYS A 56 32.19 50.17 12.31
CA LYS A 56 31.89 49.14 11.30
C LYS A 56 32.30 47.75 11.79
N GLU A 57 33.48 47.63 12.39
CA GLU A 57 33.96 46.35 12.93
C GLU A 57 33.14 45.91 14.15
N LYS A 58 32.81 46.81 15.08
CA LYS A 58 31.87 46.52 16.19
C LYS A 58 30.52 46.04 15.69
N SER A 59 29.97 46.65 14.63
CA SER A 59 28.72 46.22 14.01
C SER A 59 28.85 44.83 13.38
N ARG A 60 29.94 44.54 12.66
CA ARG A 60 30.21 43.20 12.12
C ARG A 60 30.26 42.16 13.23
N GLN A 61 31.00 42.43 14.31
CA GLN A 61 31.10 41.52 15.45
C GLN A 61 29.73 41.31 16.11
N ALA A 62 28.95 42.36 16.33
CA ALA A 62 27.58 42.25 16.83
C ALA A 62 26.71 41.36 15.93
N HIS A 63 26.85 41.44 14.61
CA HIS A 63 26.10 40.62 13.65
C HIS A 63 26.52 39.15 13.60
N THR A 64 27.69 38.80 14.15
CA THR A 64 28.14 37.40 14.24
C THR A 64 27.60 36.66 15.47
N THR A 65 27.03 37.38 16.45
CA THR A 65 26.47 36.78 17.66
C THR A 65 25.25 35.91 17.37
N ASP A 66 25.11 34.81 18.11
CA ASP A 66 23.98 33.90 17.94
C ASP A 66 22.65 34.58 18.30
N GLU A 67 22.65 35.50 19.26
CA GLU A 67 21.46 36.30 19.62
C GLU A 67 20.99 37.17 18.46
N PHE A 68 21.91 37.86 17.77
CA PHE A 68 21.57 38.67 16.59
C PHE A 68 21.08 37.78 15.45
N ARG A 69 21.75 36.66 15.19
CA ARG A 69 21.34 35.69 14.16
C ARG A 69 19.96 35.11 14.44
N ALA A 70 19.64 34.82 15.70
CA ALA A 70 18.33 34.32 16.12
C ALA A 70 17.24 35.38 15.89
N LYS A 71 17.47 36.63 16.32
CA LYS A 71 16.56 37.76 16.08
C LYS A 71 16.33 38.01 14.59
N MET A 72 17.39 37.94 13.78
CA MET A 72 17.28 38.08 12.34
C MET A 72 16.51 36.92 11.70
N LYS A 73 16.73 35.69 12.17
CA LYS A 73 15.99 34.51 11.71
C LYS A 73 14.49 34.65 12.02
N GLU A 74 14.13 35.10 13.21
CA GLU A 74 12.75 35.35 13.62
C GLU A 74 12.10 36.42 12.73
N ARG A 75 12.77 37.57 12.55
CA ARG A 75 12.31 38.63 11.65
C ARG A 75 12.16 38.16 10.20
N MET A 76 13.10 37.36 9.70
CA MET A 76 13.04 36.78 8.35
C MET A 76 11.89 35.79 8.17
N GLN A 77 11.33 35.25 9.26
CA GLN A 77 10.18 34.34 9.22
C GLN A 77 8.84 35.07 9.27
N GLU A 78 8.82 36.35 9.65
CA GLU A 78 7.61 37.17 9.65
C GLU A 78 7.00 37.24 8.24
N PRO A 79 5.67 37.10 8.08
CA PRO A 79 5.03 37.05 6.78
C PRO A 79 5.36 38.24 5.86
N GLU A 80 5.32 39.46 6.39
CA GLU A 80 5.62 40.69 5.64
C GLU A 80 7.07 40.71 5.14
N THR A 81 8.03 40.38 6.01
CA THR A 81 9.45 40.31 5.65
C THR A 81 9.71 39.25 4.58
N ARG A 82 9.07 38.07 4.71
CA ARG A 82 9.19 37.00 3.70
C ARG A 82 8.65 37.42 2.34
N GLU A 83 7.52 38.13 2.33
CA GLU A 83 6.92 38.60 1.09
C GLU A 83 7.82 39.63 0.40
N ILE A 84 8.34 40.61 1.13
CA ILE A 84 9.27 41.61 0.61
C ILE A 84 10.53 40.95 0.04
N LEU A 85 11.14 40.03 0.79
CA LEU A 85 12.35 39.33 0.34
C LEU A 85 12.08 38.44 -0.88
N SER A 86 10.91 37.80 -0.95
CA SER A 86 10.49 37.00 -2.10
C SER A 86 10.30 37.86 -3.35
N GLN A 87 9.65 39.03 -3.22
CA GLN A 87 9.47 39.97 -4.32
C GLN A 87 10.82 40.53 -4.81
N GLN A 88 11.70 40.90 -3.88
CA GLN A 88 13.05 41.38 -4.21
C GLN A 88 13.89 40.29 -4.88
N ALA A 89 13.85 39.06 -4.38
CA ALA A 89 14.56 37.94 -4.99
C ALA A 89 14.05 37.70 -6.43
N LYS A 90 12.73 37.67 -6.65
CA LYS A 90 12.16 37.56 -8.00
C LYS A 90 12.65 38.67 -8.91
N ALA A 91 12.56 39.93 -8.48
CA ALA A 91 13.03 41.07 -9.26
C ALA A 91 14.54 40.96 -9.59
N GLN A 92 15.34 40.42 -8.67
CA GLN A 92 16.77 40.21 -8.89
C GLN A 92 17.05 39.09 -9.90
N TRP A 93 16.26 38.02 -9.91
CA TRP A 93 16.39 36.90 -10.84
C TRP A 93 15.88 37.20 -12.27
N GLU A 94 15.09 38.26 -12.45
CA GLU A 94 14.73 38.79 -13.78
C GLU A 94 15.89 39.56 -14.44
N VAL A 95 16.93 39.94 -13.67
CA VAL A 95 18.12 40.61 -14.22
C VAL A 95 19.07 39.57 -14.81
N ASP A 96 19.18 39.53 -16.14
CA ASP A 96 20.00 38.55 -16.87
C ASP A 96 21.47 38.53 -16.43
N GLU A 97 22.07 39.71 -16.18
CA GLU A 97 23.45 39.81 -15.70
C GLU A 97 23.63 39.12 -14.33
N TYR A 98 22.67 39.29 -13.43
CA TYR A 98 22.70 38.66 -12.12
C TYR A 98 22.53 37.14 -12.24
N LYS A 99 21.61 36.68 -13.11
CA LYS A 99 21.40 35.25 -13.37
C LYS A 99 22.66 34.59 -13.95
N ALA A 100 23.33 35.24 -14.90
CA ALA A 100 24.58 34.78 -15.47
C ALA A 100 25.69 34.73 -14.41
N PHE A 101 25.82 35.78 -13.59
CA PHE A 101 26.76 35.84 -12.48
C PHE A 101 26.54 34.70 -11.47
N MET A 102 25.29 34.46 -11.07
CA MET A 102 24.96 33.38 -10.13
C MET A 102 25.21 31.99 -10.73
N ALA A 103 24.91 31.79 -12.02
CA ALA A 103 25.22 30.53 -12.71
C ALA A 103 26.74 30.28 -12.78
N GLN A 104 27.53 31.33 -13.04
CA GLN A 104 28.99 31.26 -12.99
C GLN A 104 29.48 30.91 -11.59
N LYS A 105 29.01 31.61 -10.55
CA LYS A 105 29.40 31.35 -9.16
C LYS A 105 29.04 29.95 -8.70
N TRP A 106 27.86 29.46 -9.09
CA TRP A 106 27.46 28.10 -8.82
C TRP A 106 28.37 27.09 -9.54
N ARG A 107 28.75 27.34 -10.80
CA ARG A 107 29.68 26.47 -11.52
C ARG A 107 31.07 26.45 -10.89
N GLU A 108 31.61 27.62 -10.52
CA GLU A 108 32.87 27.74 -9.78
C GLU A 108 32.83 26.93 -8.49
N PHE A 109 31.74 27.05 -7.71
CA PHE A 109 31.53 26.23 -6.51
C PHE A 109 31.47 24.73 -6.84
N TYR A 110 30.64 24.34 -7.81
CA TYR A 110 30.45 22.95 -8.20
C TYR A 110 31.75 22.29 -8.66
N ASP A 111 32.52 22.97 -9.51
CA ASP A 111 33.77 22.43 -10.05
C ASP A 111 34.89 22.37 -9.00
N SER A 112 34.90 23.31 -8.03
CA SER A 112 35.88 23.35 -6.93
C SER A 112 35.59 22.40 -5.77
N ASN A 113 34.36 21.88 -5.65
CA ASN A 113 33.92 21.08 -4.52
C ASN A 113 33.59 19.64 -4.93
N GLU A 114 34.57 18.74 -4.84
CA GLU A 114 34.43 17.34 -5.21
C GLU A 114 33.41 16.59 -4.34
N GLU A 115 33.43 16.83 -3.03
CA GLU A 115 32.50 16.24 -2.06
C GLU A 115 31.04 16.56 -2.43
N TYR A 116 30.74 17.83 -2.70
CA TYR A 116 29.40 18.24 -3.14
C TYR A 116 28.98 17.56 -4.45
N ARG A 117 29.90 17.35 -5.40
CA ARG A 117 29.58 16.65 -6.66
C ARG A 117 29.27 15.19 -6.44
N GLU A 118 29.95 14.52 -5.52
CA GLU A 118 29.67 13.14 -5.15
C GLU A 118 28.32 13.02 -4.45
N GLU A 119 28.06 13.84 -3.43
CA GLU A 119 26.77 13.86 -2.73
C GLU A 119 25.60 14.15 -3.69
N ASN A 120 25.74 15.16 -4.55
CA ASN A 120 24.72 15.50 -5.53
C ASN A 120 24.49 14.36 -6.54
N ARG A 121 25.56 13.67 -6.97
CA ARG A 121 25.45 12.52 -7.87
C ARG A 121 24.71 11.36 -7.22
N GLU A 122 25.00 11.06 -5.95
CA GLU A 122 24.30 10.02 -5.20
C GLU A 122 22.82 10.35 -5.01
N GLN A 123 22.52 11.60 -4.64
CA GLN A 123 21.14 12.07 -4.49
C GLN A 123 20.37 11.98 -5.82
N LEU A 124 20.97 12.44 -6.92
CA LEU A 124 20.37 12.35 -8.25
C LEU A 124 20.19 10.89 -8.69
N MET A 125 21.18 10.03 -8.44
CA MET A 125 21.09 8.61 -8.76
C MET A 125 19.96 7.93 -7.99
N LYS A 126 19.83 8.22 -6.69
CA LYS A 126 18.74 7.70 -5.86
C LYS A 126 17.38 8.20 -6.33
N ALA A 127 17.25 9.49 -6.60
CA ALA A 127 16.01 10.09 -7.12
C ALA A 127 15.62 9.50 -8.48
N GLN A 128 16.60 9.28 -9.38
CA GLN A 128 16.35 8.62 -10.66
C GLN A 128 15.94 7.16 -10.48
N GLN A 129 16.59 6.40 -9.60
CA GLN A 129 16.20 5.02 -9.31
C GLN A 129 14.78 4.95 -8.77
N GLU A 130 14.41 5.82 -7.84
CA GLU A 130 13.06 5.87 -7.28
C GLU A 130 12.04 6.25 -8.36
N TYR A 131 12.34 7.26 -9.18
CA TYR A 131 11.46 7.68 -10.27
C TYR A 131 11.26 6.56 -11.29
N TRP A 132 12.34 5.93 -11.78
CA TRP A 132 12.28 4.87 -12.80
C TRP A 132 11.87 3.50 -12.25
N SER A 133 11.83 3.31 -10.93
CA SER A 133 11.28 2.09 -10.34
C SER A 133 9.76 1.96 -10.55
N LYS A 134 9.08 3.09 -10.84
CA LYS A 134 7.64 3.15 -11.09
C LYS A 134 7.36 2.83 -12.57
N ALA A 135 6.59 1.78 -12.83
CA ALA A 135 6.28 1.33 -14.19
C ALA A 135 5.60 2.42 -15.03
N GLU A 136 4.70 3.21 -14.42
CA GLU A 136 3.99 4.32 -15.06
C GLU A 136 4.95 5.36 -15.68
N ASN A 137 6.04 5.69 -14.98
CA ASN A 137 7.03 6.64 -15.48
C ASN A 137 7.78 6.09 -16.69
N CYS A 138 8.13 4.81 -16.65
CA CYS A 138 8.76 4.11 -17.77
C CYS A 138 7.83 4.07 -19.00
N GLU A 139 6.55 3.77 -18.80
CA GLU A 139 5.53 3.73 -19.86
C GLU A 139 5.29 5.11 -20.47
N ALA A 140 5.07 6.13 -19.63
CA ALA A 140 4.88 7.51 -20.08
C ALA A 140 6.11 8.07 -20.81
N GLN A 141 7.33 7.72 -20.38
CA GLN A 141 8.53 8.08 -21.14
C GLN A 141 8.61 7.35 -22.48
N ALA A 142 8.27 6.07 -22.52
CA ALA A 142 8.27 5.30 -23.76
C ALA A 142 7.24 5.85 -24.77
N GLU A 143 6.07 6.28 -24.31
CA GLU A 143 5.06 6.98 -25.13
C GLU A 143 5.59 8.31 -25.65
N ARG A 144 6.12 9.18 -24.77
CA ARG A 144 6.71 10.46 -25.19
C ARG A 144 7.79 10.29 -26.26
N VAL A 145 8.66 9.28 -26.12
CA VAL A 145 9.71 8.99 -27.11
C VAL A 145 9.10 8.48 -28.42
N ARG A 146 8.09 7.63 -28.38
CA ARG A 146 7.38 7.17 -29.59
C ARG A 146 6.72 8.35 -30.30
N ASP A 147 5.98 9.17 -29.58
CA ASP A 147 5.29 10.35 -30.13
C ASP A 147 6.28 11.35 -30.71
N TYR A 148 7.42 11.56 -30.06
CA TYR A 148 8.48 12.41 -30.58
C TYR A 148 8.95 11.94 -31.96
N PHE A 149 9.26 10.64 -32.14
CA PHE A 149 9.72 10.13 -33.42
C PHE A 149 8.62 9.99 -34.48
N VAL A 150 7.36 9.87 -34.08
CA VAL A 150 6.21 9.94 -35.00
C VAL A 150 6.06 11.37 -35.55
N ASN A 151 6.21 12.37 -34.68
CA ASN A 151 6.04 13.78 -35.04
C ASN A 151 7.30 14.42 -35.65
N ASN A 152 8.47 13.79 -35.51
CA ASN A 152 9.77 14.28 -36.02
C ASN A 152 10.50 13.16 -36.78
N PRO A 153 9.99 12.72 -37.94
CA PRO A 153 10.61 11.64 -38.72
C PRO A 153 12.04 11.97 -39.17
N GLU A 154 12.34 13.23 -39.45
CA GLU A 154 13.69 13.71 -39.78
C GLU A 154 14.70 13.47 -38.64
N ALA A 155 14.26 13.49 -37.37
CA ALA A 155 15.13 13.17 -36.24
C ALA A 155 15.59 11.71 -36.27
N ARG A 156 14.75 10.80 -36.78
CA ARG A 156 15.09 9.38 -36.94
C ARG A 156 16.12 9.17 -38.06
N GLU A 157 15.97 9.88 -39.16
CA GLU A 157 16.93 9.86 -40.27
C GLU A 157 18.28 10.44 -39.83
N ALA A 158 18.26 11.61 -39.17
CA ALA A 158 19.45 12.23 -38.61
C ALA A 158 20.18 11.29 -37.61
N ALA A 159 19.44 10.67 -36.69
CA ALA A 159 20.01 9.69 -35.77
C ALA A 159 20.60 8.46 -36.49
N SER A 160 19.96 8.02 -37.58
CA SER A 160 20.48 6.90 -38.39
C SER A 160 21.78 7.27 -39.10
N GLU A 161 21.87 8.47 -39.69
CA GLU A 161 23.09 8.93 -40.35
C GLU A 161 24.24 9.12 -39.35
N VAL A 162 23.96 9.72 -38.19
CA VAL A 162 24.94 9.82 -37.09
C VAL A 162 25.40 8.42 -36.65
N ALA A 163 24.49 7.46 -36.51
CA ALA A 163 24.87 6.10 -36.16
C ALA A 163 25.78 5.47 -37.23
N LYS A 164 25.46 5.61 -38.52
CA LYS A 164 26.30 5.11 -39.62
C LYS A 164 27.70 5.72 -39.57
N GLN A 165 27.81 7.04 -39.36
CA GLN A 165 29.10 7.72 -39.23
C GLN A 165 29.89 7.20 -38.03
N GLN A 166 29.24 7.07 -36.86
CA GLN A 166 29.88 6.54 -35.65
C GLN A 166 30.35 5.08 -35.78
N TRP A 167 29.72 4.27 -36.63
CA TRP A 167 30.15 2.90 -36.90
C TRP A 167 31.31 2.80 -37.89
N GLN A 168 31.65 3.89 -38.59
CA GLN A 168 32.85 3.98 -39.44
C GLN A 168 34.06 4.55 -38.68
N ASP A 169 33.84 5.14 -37.50
CA ASP A 169 34.89 5.72 -36.66
C ASP A 169 35.60 4.62 -35.85
N GLU A 170 36.80 4.22 -36.31
CA GLU A 170 37.59 3.16 -35.68
C GLU A 170 38.05 3.51 -34.25
N ASP A 171 38.37 4.78 -34.00
CA ASP A 171 38.81 5.24 -32.67
C ASP A 171 37.66 5.16 -31.67
N LEU A 172 36.46 5.57 -32.08
CA LEU A 172 35.25 5.45 -31.27
C LEU A 172 34.91 3.98 -31.00
N LEU A 173 35.09 3.09 -31.98
CA LEU A 173 34.87 1.66 -31.81
C LEU A 173 35.89 1.05 -30.85
N GLU A 174 37.17 1.39 -30.96
CA GLU A 174 38.19 0.91 -30.03
C GLU A 174 37.94 1.42 -28.61
N TRP A 175 37.59 2.70 -28.46
CA TRP A 175 37.20 3.26 -27.18
C TRP A 175 35.99 2.53 -26.57
N ARG A 176 34.95 2.24 -27.37
CA ARG A 176 33.78 1.43 -26.94
C ARG A 176 34.20 0.03 -26.52
N ARG A 177 35.12 -0.63 -27.23
CA ARG A 177 35.65 -1.95 -26.87
C ARG A 177 36.35 -1.91 -25.51
N GLN A 178 37.24 -0.93 -25.29
CA GLN A 178 37.96 -0.79 -24.03
C GLN A 178 37.03 -0.45 -22.87
N LYS A 179 36.11 0.51 -23.06
CA LYS A 179 35.10 0.84 -22.03
C LYS A 179 34.18 -0.33 -21.72
N THR A 180 33.81 -1.13 -22.72
CA THR A 180 33.06 -2.37 -22.50
C THR A 180 33.88 -3.35 -21.66
N LYS A 181 35.19 -3.52 -21.93
CA LYS A 181 36.05 -4.39 -21.10
C LYS A 181 36.12 -3.91 -19.64
N GLU A 182 36.31 -2.61 -19.43
CA GLU A 182 36.33 -1.98 -18.09
C GLU A 182 35.02 -2.22 -17.33
N GLN A 183 33.87 -2.11 -17.99
CA GLN A 183 32.55 -2.37 -17.39
C GLN A 183 32.31 -3.85 -17.09
N TRP A 184 32.94 -4.76 -17.82
CA TRP A 184 32.77 -6.22 -17.69
C TRP A 184 33.69 -6.81 -16.61
N THR A 185 33.63 -6.24 -15.41
CA THR A 185 34.34 -6.73 -14.24
C THR A 185 33.94 -8.18 -13.90
N PRO A 186 34.77 -8.94 -13.16
CA PRO A 186 34.41 -10.28 -12.70
C PRO A 186 33.06 -10.33 -11.97
N GLU A 187 32.76 -9.33 -11.15
CA GLU A 187 31.49 -9.21 -10.42
C GLU A 187 30.32 -8.99 -11.38
N PHE A 188 30.46 -8.07 -12.35
CA PHE A 188 29.43 -7.85 -13.36
C PHE A 188 29.16 -9.11 -14.18
N ARG A 189 30.20 -9.85 -14.56
CA ARG A 189 30.07 -11.13 -15.28
C ARG A 189 29.33 -12.18 -14.46
N ALA A 190 29.65 -12.31 -13.18
CA ALA A 190 28.97 -13.22 -12.27
C ALA A 190 27.48 -12.85 -12.15
N LYS A 191 27.18 -11.57 -11.87
CA LYS A 191 25.81 -11.05 -11.75
C LYS A 191 25.01 -11.25 -13.04
N ARG A 192 25.61 -10.99 -14.20
CA ARG A 192 24.97 -11.20 -15.51
C ARG A 192 24.72 -12.67 -15.79
N ARG A 193 25.66 -13.56 -15.46
CA ARG A 193 25.49 -15.02 -15.58
C ARG A 193 24.35 -15.52 -14.71
N GLU A 194 24.26 -15.04 -13.47
CA GLU A 194 23.18 -15.38 -12.55
C GLU A 194 21.82 -14.91 -13.08
N ALA A 195 21.73 -13.67 -13.58
CA ALA A 195 20.53 -13.12 -14.19
C ALA A 195 20.08 -13.92 -15.43
N LEU A 196 21.03 -14.32 -16.29
CA LEU A 196 20.76 -15.20 -17.42
C LEU A 196 20.25 -16.57 -16.95
N ASN A 197 20.91 -17.18 -15.97
CA ASN A 197 20.49 -18.47 -15.40
C ASN A 197 19.07 -18.40 -14.83
N LYS A 198 18.71 -17.33 -14.11
CA LYS A 198 17.33 -17.11 -13.62
C LYS A 198 16.33 -16.94 -14.77
N THR A 199 16.72 -16.23 -15.83
CA THR A 199 15.87 -16.01 -17.01
C THR A 199 15.57 -17.31 -17.74
N TYR A 200 16.60 -18.10 -18.04
CA TYR A 200 16.47 -19.42 -18.68
C TYR A 200 15.62 -20.37 -17.82
N TYR A 201 15.85 -20.39 -16.50
CA TYR A 201 15.08 -21.22 -15.58
C TYR A 201 13.60 -20.85 -15.63
N ARG A 202 13.29 -19.58 -15.37
CA ARG A 202 11.91 -19.09 -15.26
C ARG A 202 11.13 -19.31 -16.56
N LYS A 203 11.68 -18.89 -17.70
CA LYS A 203 10.97 -18.97 -18.99
C LYS A 203 10.78 -20.41 -19.45
N THR A 204 11.78 -21.28 -19.25
CA THR A 204 11.63 -22.70 -19.59
C THR A 204 10.57 -23.36 -18.71
N LEU A 205 10.62 -23.11 -17.40
CA LEU A 205 9.69 -23.68 -16.44
C LEU A 205 8.24 -23.21 -16.68
N GLU A 206 8.05 -21.92 -16.96
CA GLU A 206 6.75 -21.34 -17.33
C GLU A 206 6.15 -22.01 -18.58
N ALA A 207 6.96 -22.16 -19.63
CA ALA A 207 6.53 -22.76 -20.88
C ALA A 207 6.16 -24.24 -20.71
N LEU A 208 6.97 -25.01 -19.98
CA LEU A 208 6.67 -26.40 -19.62
C LEU A 208 5.39 -26.51 -18.77
N HIS A 209 5.17 -25.58 -17.84
CA HIS A 209 3.96 -25.54 -17.04
C HIS A 209 2.71 -25.22 -17.87
N LYS A 210 2.79 -24.30 -18.84
CA LYS A 210 1.69 -24.00 -19.77
C LYS A 210 1.27 -25.24 -20.57
N VAL A 211 2.25 -26.00 -21.07
CA VAL A 211 1.97 -27.27 -21.76
C VAL A 211 1.28 -28.23 -20.81
N TYR A 212 1.82 -28.44 -19.61
CA TYR A 212 1.22 -29.29 -18.58
C TYR A 212 -0.23 -28.91 -18.23
N GLN A 213 -0.55 -27.61 -18.15
CA GLN A 213 -1.92 -27.15 -17.89
C GLN A 213 -2.89 -27.57 -19.00
N SER A 214 -2.45 -27.53 -20.26
CA SER A 214 -3.27 -27.86 -21.41
C SER A 214 -3.51 -29.36 -21.59
N SER A 215 -2.46 -30.19 -21.40
CA SER A 215 -2.53 -31.64 -21.62
C SER A 215 -2.80 -32.46 -20.35
N ARG A 216 -2.73 -31.84 -19.16
CA ARG A 216 -2.80 -32.50 -17.83
C ARG A 216 -1.66 -33.50 -17.54
N PHE A 217 -0.70 -33.65 -18.45
CA PHE A 217 0.56 -34.37 -18.27
C PHE A 217 1.69 -33.62 -18.98
N ILE A 218 2.95 -33.85 -18.58
CA ILE A 218 4.10 -33.18 -19.20
C ILE A 218 4.41 -33.87 -20.52
N ASP A 219 3.91 -33.28 -21.61
CA ASP A 219 4.14 -33.70 -22.99
C ASP A 219 5.35 -32.95 -23.57
N LEU A 220 6.45 -33.67 -23.80
CA LEU A 220 7.69 -33.08 -24.29
C LEU A 220 7.65 -32.74 -25.78
N ASP A 221 6.84 -33.46 -26.57
CA ASP A 221 6.69 -33.21 -28.00
C ASP A 221 5.89 -31.93 -28.24
N LEU A 222 4.79 -31.75 -27.50
CA LEU A 222 4.02 -30.50 -27.50
C LEU A 222 4.87 -29.31 -27.02
N TYR A 223 5.72 -29.51 -26.01
CA TYR A 223 6.65 -28.48 -25.56
C TYR A 223 7.66 -28.10 -26.64
N ASP A 224 8.23 -29.06 -27.37
CA ASP A 224 9.21 -28.75 -28.42
C ASP A 224 8.56 -28.04 -29.62
N ILE A 225 7.30 -28.37 -29.95
CA ILE A 225 6.50 -27.63 -30.93
C ILE A 225 6.29 -26.18 -30.47
N TYR A 226 5.85 -25.99 -29.22
CA TYR A 226 5.64 -24.67 -28.62
C TYR A 226 6.93 -23.82 -28.66
N ARG A 227 8.04 -24.39 -28.20
CA ARG A 227 9.35 -23.73 -28.17
C ARG A 227 9.81 -23.28 -29.55
N ARG A 228 9.62 -24.11 -30.59
CA ARG A 228 9.99 -23.78 -31.98
C ARG A 228 9.09 -22.68 -32.56
N ARG A 229 7.80 -22.66 -32.20
CA ARG A 229 6.85 -21.64 -32.65
C ARG A 229 7.17 -20.25 -32.09
N GLU A 230 7.44 -20.17 -30.78
CA GLU A 230 7.69 -18.89 -30.09
C GLU A 230 9.05 -18.26 -30.47
N LYS A 231 10.00 -19.04 -30.99
CA LYS A 231 11.36 -18.61 -31.39
C LYS A 231 12.16 -17.88 -30.30
N ASP A 232 11.74 -17.96 -29.03
CA ASP A 232 12.47 -17.40 -27.91
C ASP A 232 13.68 -18.29 -27.56
N LYS A 233 14.89 -17.75 -27.76
CA LYS A 233 16.15 -18.45 -27.48
C LYS A 233 16.39 -18.70 -25.99
N SER A 234 15.61 -18.08 -25.11
CA SER A 234 15.71 -18.26 -23.66
C SER A 234 14.92 -19.45 -23.11
N MET A 235 14.20 -20.19 -23.96
CA MET A 235 13.59 -21.46 -23.61
C MET A 235 14.50 -22.64 -23.98
N LEU A 236 14.91 -23.42 -22.97
CA LEU A 236 15.82 -24.55 -23.14
C LEU A 236 15.07 -25.82 -23.56
N LYS A 237 15.75 -26.78 -24.18
CA LYS A 237 15.22 -28.16 -24.30
C LYS A 237 15.05 -28.76 -22.90
N PHE A 238 14.08 -29.66 -22.73
CA PHE A 238 13.81 -30.28 -21.42
C PHE A 238 15.06 -30.97 -20.83
N GLU A 239 15.79 -31.73 -21.64
CA GLU A 239 17.04 -32.39 -21.22
C GLU A 239 18.09 -31.38 -20.74
N THR A 240 18.28 -30.28 -21.46
CA THR A 240 19.21 -29.21 -21.07
C THR A 240 18.77 -28.53 -19.78
N PHE A 241 17.46 -28.34 -19.61
CA PHE A 241 16.87 -27.76 -18.40
C PHE A 241 17.04 -28.70 -17.19
N CYS A 242 16.74 -29.98 -17.36
CA CYS A 242 16.90 -31.02 -16.34
C CYS A 242 18.36 -31.14 -15.88
N ASN A 243 19.30 -31.26 -16.82
CA ASN A 243 20.71 -31.36 -16.51
C ASN A 243 21.26 -30.09 -15.84
N ARG A 244 20.83 -28.91 -16.30
CA ARG A 244 21.37 -27.63 -15.81
C ARG A 244 20.87 -27.26 -14.41
N TYR A 245 19.62 -27.58 -14.07
CA TYR A 245 18.99 -27.10 -12.84
C TYR A 245 18.62 -28.19 -11.84
N PHE A 246 18.53 -29.45 -12.27
CA PHE A 246 18.11 -30.58 -11.44
C PHE A 246 19.12 -31.74 -11.46
N GLY A 247 20.33 -31.51 -12.00
CA GLY A 247 21.39 -32.54 -12.04
C GLY A 247 21.03 -33.79 -12.87
N GLY A 248 20.05 -33.68 -13.78
CA GLY A 248 19.53 -34.80 -14.56
C GLY A 248 18.40 -35.57 -13.89
N ASP A 249 17.96 -35.18 -12.69
CA ASP A 249 16.80 -35.79 -12.03
C ASP A 249 15.48 -35.32 -12.67
N GLU A 250 14.93 -36.19 -13.52
CA GLU A 250 13.66 -35.91 -14.18
C GLU A 250 12.46 -35.81 -13.22
N PHE A 251 12.48 -36.53 -12.10
CA PHE A 251 11.39 -36.49 -11.14
C PHE A 251 11.30 -35.10 -10.51
N LEU A 252 12.44 -34.56 -10.06
CA LEU A 252 12.52 -33.21 -9.50
C LEU A 252 12.18 -32.14 -10.54
N ALA A 253 12.63 -32.29 -11.79
CA ALA A 253 12.29 -31.37 -12.86
C ALA A 253 10.78 -31.37 -13.14
N ARG A 254 10.16 -32.56 -13.22
CA ARG A 254 8.71 -32.71 -13.44
C ARG A 254 7.89 -32.20 -12.25
N ASP A 255 8.35 -32.42 -11.02
CA ASP A 255 7.71 -31.90 -9.83
C ASP A 255 7.75 -30.36 -9.80
N ALA A 256 8.92 -29.76 -10.09
CA ALA A 256 9.05 -28.31 -10.21
C ALA A 256 8.14 -27.73 -11.29
N ILE A 257 7.96 -28.42 -12.44
CA ILE A 257 7.02 -28.01 -13.50
C ILE A 257 5.58 -28.03 -12.98
N ARG A 258 5.15 -29.09 -12.28
CA ARG A 258 3.80 -29.17 -11.72
C ARG A 258 3.55 -28.05 -10.70
N ASN A 259 4.57 -27.74 -9.91
CA ASN A 259 4.53 -26.80 -8.81
C ASN A 259 5.00 -25.38 -9.19
N TYR A 260 5.11 -25.02 -10.48
CA TYR A 260 5.65 -23.73 -10.94
C TYR A 260 5.04 -22.50 -10.25
N ASN A 261 3.74 -22.54 -9.93
CA ASN A 261 3.03 -21.45 -9.24
C ASN A 261 3.15 -21.49 -7.71
N HIS A 262 3.93 -22.41 -7.16
CA HIS A 262 4.21 -22.53 -5.73
C HIS A 262 5.67 -22.14 -5.47
N ARG A 263 5.88 -20.97 -4.85
CA ARG A 263 7.23 -20.48 -4.51
C ARG A 263 7.49 -20.64 -3.02
N VAL A 264 8.53 -21.39 -2.66
CA VAL A 264 9.08 -21.40 -1.30
C VAL A 264 9.97 -20.16 -1.15
N VAL A 265 9.62 -19.25 -0.23
CA VAL A 265 10.31 -17.96 -0.04
C VAL A 265 11.55 -18.11 0.85
N SER A 266 11.49 -18.98 1.84
CA SER A 266 12.62 -19.38 2.70
C SER A 266 12.36 -20.78 3.28
N ILE A 267 13.44 -21.46 3.66
CA ILE A 267 13.38 -22.70 4.45
C ILE A 267 14.29 -22.46 5.66
N GLU A 268 13.70 -22.39 6.84
CA GLU A 268 14.41 -22.23 8.10
C GLU A 268 14.36 -23.57 8.85
N PRO A 269 15.49 -24.28 8.98
CA PRO A 269 15.55 -25.49 9.79
C PRO A 269 15.48 -25.11 11.27
N LEU A 270 14.49 -25.67 11.98
CA LEU A 270 14.36 -25.49 13.42
C LEU A 270 15.20 -26.53 14.16
N GLU A 271 16.02 -26.07 15.11
CA GLU A 271 16.88 -26.94 15.93
C GLU A 271 16.08 -27.75 16.97
N GLU A 272 14.86 -27.30 17.30
CA GLU A 272 13.97 -27.94 18.27
C GLU A 272 12.66 -28.37 17.61
N ARG A 273 12.10 -29.50 18.06
CA ARG A 273 10.76 -29.93 17.65
C ARG A 273 9.73 -29.02 18.30
N ARG A 274 8.93 -28.32 17.50
CA ARG A 274 7.79 -27.52 17.95
C ARG A 274 6.48 -28.12 17.46
N ASP A 275 5.45 -28.05 18.29
CA ASP A 275 4.09 -28.36 17.86
C ASP A 275 3.64 -27.32 16.82
N VAL A 276 3.24 -27.79 15.64
CA VAL A 276 2.94 -26.93 14.49
C VAL A 276 1.50 -26.43 14.61
N TYR A 277 1.34 -25.26 15.21
CA TYR A 277 0.14 -24.43 15.06
C TYR A 277 0.48 -23.31 14.08
N ASP A 278 -0.42 -23.11 13.10
CA ASP A 278 -0.39 -22.07 12.04
C ASP A 278 0.71 -20.99 12.20
N ILE A 279 1.77 -21.09 11.40
CA ILE A 279 2.83 -20.08 11.35
C ILE A 279 2.29 -18.83 10.65
N GLU A 280 2.26 -17.73 11.39
CA GLU A 280 2.11 -16.37 10.88
C GLU A 280 3.48 -15.85 10.42
N VAL A 281 3.56 -15.26 9.22
CA VAL A 281 4.74 -14.50 8.79
C VAL A 281 4.46 -13.02 9.09
N PRO A 282 5.24 -12.37 9.97
CA PRO A 282 5.09 -10.95 10.25
C PRO A 282 5.19 -10.12 8.97
N ASN A 283 4.26 -9.16 8.80
CA ASN A 283 4.20 -8.18 7.71
C ASN A 283 3.77 -8.70 6.31
N THR A 284 3.10 -9.84 6.20
CA THR A 284 2.46 -10.24 4.93
C THR A 284 0.96 -10.46 5.06
N HIS A 285 0.17 -9.61 4.39
CA HIS A 285 -1.26 -9.78 4.20
C HIS A 285 -1.50 -10.46 2.84
N ASN A 286 -1.51 -11.79 2.76
CA ASN A 286 -1.99 -12.47 1.56
C ASN A 286 -2.64 -13.81 1.89
N PHE A 287 -3.95 -13.89 1.66
CA PHE A 287 -4.72 -15.13 1.61
C PHE A 287 -5.19 -15.36 0.17
N ALA A 288 -4.95 -16.56 -0.36
CA ALA A 288 -5.36 -16.95 -1.69
C ALA A 288 -6.60 -17.87 -1.67
N LEU A 289 -7.64 -17.38 -2.37
CA LEU A 289 -8.59 -18.06 -3.27
C LEU A 289 -9.95 -18.61 -2.78
N ALA A 290 -10.98 -17.99 -3.38
CA ALA A 290 -12.01 -18.50 -4.32
C ALA A 290 -13.46 -18.90 -3.92
N SER A 291 -13.86 -19.12 -2.65
CA SER A 291 -15.30 -19.03 -2.25
C SER A 291 -15.47 -19.11 -0.74
N GLY A 292 -15.97 -18.04 -0.12
CA GLY A 292 -16.06 -17.90 1.34
C GLY A 292 -16.87 -19.00 2.05
N VAL A 293 -16.22 -19.65 3.02
CA VAL A 293 -16.79 -20.44 4.11
C VAL A 293 -16.10 -20.00 5.40
N PHE A 294 -16.82 -19.48 6.36
CA PHE A 294 -16.25 -18.83 7.55
C PHE A 294 -16.29 -19.80 8.74
N VAL A 295 -15.16 -20.32 9.28
CA VAL A 295 -14.98 -20.84 10.68
C VAL A 295 -13.54 -21.33 10.94
N HIS A 296 -13.18 -21.34 12.23
CA HIS A 296 -12.10 -22.00 13.00
C HIS A 296 -11.18 -23.06 12.33
N ASN A 297 -9.96 -23.22 12.88
CA ASN A 297 -8.79 -23.93 12.31
C ASN A 297 -9.04 -25.30 11.64
N SER A 298 -9.98 -26.11 12.15
CA SER A 298 -10.36 -27.39 11.53
C SER A 298 -10.90 -27.23 10.11
N ALA A 299 -11.63 -26.14 9.83
CA ALA A 299 -12.15 -25.82 8.51
C ALA A 299 -11.03 -25.48 7.52
N LYS A 300 -9.97 -24.80 7.98
CA LYS A 300 -8.82 -24.47 7.13
C LYS A 300 -8.12 -25.72 6.62
N GLN A 301 -8.06 -26.77 7.43
CA GLN A 301 -7.49 -28.06 7.07
C GLN A 301 -8.45 -28.92 6.24
N GLY A 302 -9.76 -28.83 6.47
CA GLY A 302 -10.78 -29.61 5.78
C GLY A 302 -11.22 -29.06 4.41
N ARG A 303 -10.94 -27.79 4.09
CA ARG A 303 -11.42 -27.15 2.86
C ARG A 303 -10.76 -27.68 1.58
N ASP A 304 -11.51 -27.60 0.47
CA ASP A 304 -10.89 -27.62 -0.85
C ASP A 304 -10.36 -26.23 -1.19
N ARG A 305 -9.04 -26.08 -1.13
CA ARG A 305 -8.33 -24.82 -1.41
C ARG A 305 -8.53 -24.28 -2.83
N ARG A 306 -9.04 -25.09 -3.77
CA ARG A 306 -9.28 -24.66 -5.16
C ARG A 306 -10.41 -23.65 -5.25
N PHE A 307 -11.43 -23.82 -4.42
CA PHE A 307 -12.65 -23.03 -4.51
C PHE A 307 -13.22 -22.61 -3.16
N GLN A 308 -12.62 -22.93 -2.02
CA GLN A 308 -13.13 -22.51 -0.70
C GLN A 308 -12.13 -21.63 0.02
N ALA A 309 -12.49 -20.41 0.40
CA ALA A 309 -11.72 -19.47 1.22
C ALA A 309 -12.29 -19.42 2.64
N ILE A 310 -11.46 -19.14 3.65
CA ILE A 310 -11.92 -19.04 5.04
C ILE A 310 -11.49 -17.73 5.67
N LEU A 311 -12.47 -16.99 6.21
CA LEU A 311 -12.23 -15.83 7.05
C LEU A 311 -12.62 -16.18 8.51
N PRO A 312 -11.64 -16.41 9.39
CA PRO A 312 -11.93 -16.62 10.81
C PRO A 312 -12.31 -15.28 11.44
N LEU A 313 -13.46 -15.23 12.12
CA LEU A 313 -13.89 -14.08 12.89
C LEU A 313 -13.60 -14.34 14.37
N ARG A 314 -12.99 -13.36 15.05
CA ARG A 314 -12.64 -13.49 16.48
C ARG A 314 -13.62 -12.72 17.36
N GLY A 315 -14.22 -13.44 18.31
CA GLY A 315 -15.16 -12.85 19.26
C GLY A 315 -16.49 -12.46 18.63
N LYS A 316 -17.29 -11.68 19.38
CA LYS A 316 -18.60 -11.20 18.93
C LYS A 316 -18.43 -10.00 18.00
N ILE A 317 -19.09 -10.07 16.84
CA ILE A 317 -19.08 -8.99 15.86
C ILE A 317 -19.75 -7.75 16.45
N ILE A 318 -19.22 -6.57 16.12
CA ILE A 318 -19.82 -5.31 16.56
C ILE A 318 -21.20 -5.14 15.93
N ASN A 319 -22.19 -4.79 16.74
CA ASN A 319 -23.53 -4.53 16.25
C ASN A 319 -23.56 -3.19 15.49
N ILE A 320 -23.65 -3.27 14.16
CA ILE A 320 -23.60 -2.07 13.32
C ILE A 320 -24.86 -1.20 13.36
N GLU A 321 -25.98 -1.72 13.87
CA GLU A 321 -27.22 -0.92 14.06
C GLU A 321 -27.02 0.20 15.10
N LYS A 322 -26.17 -0.05 16.10
CA LYS A 322 -25.90 0.86 17.24
C LYS A 322 -24.61 1.66 17.10
N THR A 323 -23.85 1.38 16.05
CA THR A 323 -22.46 1.81 15.95
C THR A 323 -22.34 2.83 14.84
N ASP A 324 -21.69 3.96 15.14
CA ASP A 324 -21.38 4.98 14.15
C ASP A 324 -20.38 4.48 13.11
N ASP A 325 -20.44 5.04 11.89
CA ASP A 325 -19.59 4.59 10.78
C ASP A 325 -18.09 4.69 11.10
N ALA A 326 -17.64 5.71 11.83
CA ALA A 326 -16.23 5.85 12.19
C ALA A 326 -15.76 4.70 13.09
N ARG A 327 -16.59 4.25 14.03
CA ARG A 327 -16.28 3.09 14.87
C ARG A 327 -16.41 1.76 14.11
N ILE A 328 -17.31 1.65 13.14
CA ILE A 328 -17.39 0.49 12.23
C ILE A 328 -16.06 0.34 11.47
N TYR A 329 -15.55 1.43 10.87
CA TYR A 329 -14.30 1.38 10.10
C TYR A 329 -13.04 1.25 10.97
N LYS A 330 -13.10 1.50 12.28
CA LYS A 330 -11.98 1.20 13.19
C LYS A 330 -11.93 -0.26 13.63
N ASN A 331 -12.98 -1.05 13.37
CA ASN A 331 -13.04 -2.44 13.78
C ASN A 331 -12.34 -3.35 12.74
N ASN A 332 -11.27 -4.02 13.18
CA ASN A 332 -10.47 -4.89 12.30
C ASN A 332 -11.27 -6.05 11.67
N GLU A 333 -12.21 -6.65 12.40
CA GLU A 333 -13.02 -7.78 11.90
C GLU A 333 -13.95 -7.33 10.77
N ILE A 334 -14.61 -6.19 10.95
CA ILE A 334 -15.47 -5.59 9.91
C ILE A 334 -14.65 -5.13 8.71
N GLN A 335 -13.52 -4.46 8.92
CA GLN A 335 -12.61 -4.08 7.81
C GLN A 335 -12.13 -5.29 7.02
N SER A 336 -11.77 -6.37 7.73
CA SER A 336 -11.35 -7.63 7.12
C SER A 336 -12.48 -8.21 6.26
N MET A 337 -13.72 -8.20 6.75
CA MET A 337 -14.88 -8.69 6.00
C MET A 337 -15.20 -7.82 4.77
N ILE A 338 -15.21 -6.49 4.91
CA ILE A 338 -15.43 -5.55 3.80
C ILE A 338 -14.40 -5.78 2.68
N THR A 339 -13.13 -5.88 3.07
CA THR A 339 -12.01 -6.08 2.15
C THR A 339 -12.04 -7.46 1.50
N ALA A 340 -12.31 -8.50 2.29
CA ALA A 340 -12.34 -9.89 1.83
C ALA A 340 -13.46 -10.13 0.82
N LEU A 341 -14.63 -9.53 1.01
CA LEU A 341 -15.75 -9.68 0.09
C LEU A 341 -15.67 -8.70 -1.09
N GLY A 342 -14.97 -7.56 -0.93
CA GLY A 342 -14.93 -6.50 -1.94
C GLY A 342 -16.18 -5.62 -1.93
N LEU A 343 -16.70 -5.30 -0.75
CA LEU A 343 -17.98 -4.59 -0.61
C LEU A 343 -17.92 -3.09 -0.93
N GLY A 344 -16.72 -2.51 -1.06
CA GLY A 344 -16.55 -1.07 -1.20
C GLY A 344 -16.97 -0.30 0.05
N ILE A 345 -17.26 1.00 -0.11
CA ILE A 345 -17.65 1.89 0.99
C ILE A 345 -19.17 1.82 1.19
N LYS A 346 -19.62 1.95 2.44
CA LYS A 346 -21.05 2.03 2.79
C LYS A 346 -21.69 3.23 2.08
N GLY A 347 -22.85 3.03 1.46
CA GLY A 347 -23.57 4.07 0.72
C GLY A 347 -23.27 4.13 -0.78
N ASP A 348 -22.12 3.65 -1.23
CA ASP A 348 -21.80 3.57 -2.67
C ASP A 348 -22.68 2.54 -3.38
N GLU A 349 -22.90 2.73 -4.69
CA GLU A 349 -23.56 1.74 -5.55
C GLU A 349 -22.84 0.39 -5.47
N PHE A 350 -23.63 -0.69 -5.41
CA PHE A 350 -23.08 -2.03 -5.30
C PHE A 350 -22.64 -2.53 -6.67
N ASP A 351 -21.33 -2.64 -6.87
CA ASP A 351 -20.73 -3.21 -8.07
C ASP A 351 -20.47 -4.72 -7.88
N VAL A 352 -21.29 -5.55 -8.52
CA VAL A 352 -21.14 -7.01 -8.53
C VAL A 352 -19.79 -7.42 -9.14
N ALA A 353 -19.22 -6.65 -10.07
CA ALA A 353 -17.93 -6.97 -10.68
C ALA A 353 -16.76 -6.89 -9.69
N GLN A 354 -16.89 -6.10 -8.61
CA GLN A 354 -15.91 -6.03 -7.52
C GLN A 354 -16.11 -7.14 -6.47
N LEU A 355 -17.26 -7.80 -6.47
CA LEU A 355 -17.57 -8.85 -5.52
C LEU A 355 -16.65 -10.06 -5.77
N ARG A 356 -15.83 -10.40 -4.77
CA ARG A 356 -14.87 -11.50 -4.89
C ARG A 356 -15.53 -12.88 -4.78
N TYR A 357 -16.68 -12.94 -4.10
CA TYR A 357 -17.35 -14.19 -3.75
C TYR A 357 -18.87 -14.09 -3.91
N HIS A 358 -19.40 -14.88 -4.83
CA HIS A 358 -20.85 -14.97 -5.11
C HIS A 358 -21.57 -15.97 -4.20
N LYS A 359 -20.86 -16.57 -3.24
CA LYS A 359 -21.40 -17.50 -2.26
C LYS A 359 -20.69 -17.27 -0.92
N VAL A 360 -21.40 -16.61 -0.01
CA VAL A 360 -20.96 -16.23 1.34
C VAL A 360 -21.68 -17.15 2.32
N ILE A 361 -20.98 -18.14 2.87
CA ILE A 361 -21.58 -19.13 3.78
C ILE A 361 -21.23 -18.79 5.24
N ILE A 362 -22.22 -18.30 5.98
CA ILE A 362 -22.15 -18.12 7.43
C ILE A 362 -22.19 -19.49 8.08
N MET A 363 -21.06 -19.91 8.63
CA MET A 363 -20.97 -21.13 9.41
C MET A 363 -20.67 -20.70 10.84
N THR A 364 -21.55 -21.08 11.77
CA THR A 364 -21.50 -20.73 13.19
C THR A 364 -21.85 -21.97 13.99
N ASP A 365 -21.44 -22.01 15.26
CA ASP A 365 -21.75 -23.13 16.14
C ASP A 365 -23.26 -23.30 16.31
N ALA A 366 -23.69 -24.54 16.55
CA ALA A 366 -25.10 -24.91 16.75
C ALA A 366 -25.57 -24.60 18.19
N ASP A 367 -25.01 -23.56 18.81
CA ASP A 367 -25.33 -23.11 20.15
C ASP A 367 -25.90 -21.69 20.17
N VAL A 368 -26.24 -21.21 21.36
CA VAL A 368 -26.86 -19.89 21.55
C VAL A 368 -25.93 -18.73 21.17
N ASP A 369 -24.61 -18.90 21.34
CA ASP A 369 -23.62 -17.88 20.99
C ASP A 369 -23.40 -17.84 19.47
N GLY A 370 -23.43 -18.98 18.79
CA GLY A 370 -23.44 -19.09 17.34
C GLY A 370 -24.67 -18.43 16.72
N ALA A 371 -25.87 -18.66 17.28
CA ALA A 371 -27.10 -17.99 16.85
C ALA A 371 -27.01 -16.44 17.02
N HIS A 372 -26.34 -15.98 18.07
CA HIS A 372 -26.11 -14.56 18.29
C HIS A 372 -25.12 -13.97 17.27
N ILE A 373 -24.00 -14.64 17.00
CA ILE A 373 -23.04 -14.22 15.96
C ILE A 373 -23.70 -14.20 14.59
N ARG A 374 -24.50 -15.22 14.28
CA ARG A 374 -25.30 -15.31 13.05
C ARG A 374 -26.22 -14.09 12.89
N THR A 375 -26.94 -13.71 13.95
CA THR A 375 -27.80 -12.52 13.95
C THR A 375 -27.00 -11.23 13.69
N LEU A 376 -25.83 -11.08 14.31
CA LEU A 376 -24.95 -9.92 14.10
C LEU A 376 -24.44 -9.84 12.65
N LEU A 377 -24.07 -10.98 12.05
CA LEU A 377 -23.63 -11.04 10.66
C LEU A 377 -24.76 -10.74 9.67
N LEU A 378 -25.97 -11.28 9.92
CA LEU A 378 -27.14 -10.97 9.11
C LEU A 378 -27.49 -9.48 9.19
N THR A 379 -27.40 -8.88 10.38
CA THR A 379 -27.54 -7.44 10.58
C THR A 379 -26.48 -6.67 9.79
N PHE A 380 -25.23 -7.15 9.83
CA PHE A 380 -24.15 -6.57 9.03
C PHE A 380 -24.47 -6.55 7.54
N PHE A 381 -24.82 -7.69 6.95
CA PHE A 381 -25.11 -7.78 5.52
C PHE A 381 -26.32 -6.94 5.15
N TYR A 382 -27.40 -6.98 5.95
CA TYR A 382 -28.61 -6.21 5.70
C TYR A 382 -28.36 -4.69 5.72
N ARG A 383 -27.63 -4.18 6.72
CA ARG A 383 -27.41 -2.73 6.89
C ARG A 383 -26.24 -2.17 6.12
N TYR A 384 -25.20 -2.96 5.87
CA TYR A 384 -24.00 -2.50 5.18
C TYR A 384 -24.15 -2.59 3.65
N LYS A 385 -24.60 -3.75 3.13
CA LYS A 385 -24.83 -4.00 1.70
C LYS A 385 -26.00 -4.98 1.49
N ARG A 386 -27.24 -4.48 1.60
CA ARG A 386 -28.47 -5.26 1.40
C ARG A 386 -28.50 -6.04 0.08
N ALA A 387 -27.90 -5.48 -0.97
CA ALA A 387 -27.82 -6.09 -2.30
C ALA A 387 -27.23 -7.51 -2.30
N LEU A 388 -26.36 -7.87 -1.35
CA LEU A 388 -25.86 -9.25 -1.21
C LEU A 388 -26.96 -10.25 -0.86
N VAL A 389 -27.91 -9.83 -0.03
CA VAL A 389 -29.05 -10.66 0.38
C VAL A 389 -30.09 -10.65 -0.75
N ASP A 390 -30.37 -9.48 -1.32
CA ASP A 390 -31.33 -9.34 -2.43
C ASP A 390 -30.91 -10.18 -3.67
N GLN A 391 -29.61 -10.32 -3.93
CA GLN A 391 -29.07 -11.14 -5.02
C GLN A 391 -28.83 -12.62 -4.63
N GLY A 392 -29.15 -13.00 -3.39
CA GLY A 392 -29.10 -14.38 -2.93
C GLY A 392 -27.69 -14.94 -2.72
N TYR A 393 -26.70 -14.11 -2.41
CA TYR A 393 -25.32 -14.56 -2.19
C TYR A 393 -25.03 -15.02 -0.76
N VAL A 394 -25.92 -14.77 0.19
CA VAL A 394 -25.75 -15.10 1.61
C VAL A 394 -26.43 -16.44 1.93
N TYR A 395 -25.67 -17.34 2.53
CA TYR A 395 -26.10 -18.67 2.93
C TYR A 395 -25.72 -18.95 4.38
N ILE A 396 -26.43 -19.86 5.03
CA ILE A 396 -26.15 -20.37 6.37
C ILE A 396 -25.83 -21.87 6.24
N ALA A 397 -24.71 -22.30 6.81
CA ALA A 397 -24.38 -23.72 6.89
C ALA A 397 -25.17 -24.41 8.00
N CYS A 398 -25.61 -25.64 7.74
CA CYS A 398 -26.31 -26.49 8.70
C CYS A 398 -25.40 -27.63 9.14
N PRO A 399 -24.64 -27.48 10.25
CA PRO A 399 -23.82 -28.57 10.77
C PRO A 399 -24.65 -29.68 11.42
N PRO A 400 -24.13 -30.93 11.45
CA PRO A 400 -24.80 -32.02 12.14
C PRO A 400 -24.75 -31.81 13.66
N LEU A 401 -25.83 -32.19 14.35
CA LEU A 401 -25.91 -32.15 15.80
C LEU A 401 -25.31 -33.41 16.44
N TYR A 402 -25.41 -34.54 15.75
CA TYR A 402 -25.02 -35.85 16.27
C TYR A 402 -24.19 -36.63 15.26
N LYS A 403 -23.24 -37.40 15.78
CA LYS A 403 -22.58 -38.50 15.09
C LYS A 403 -22.90 -39.80 15.82
N VAL A 404 -23.40 -40.78 15.07
CA VAL A 404 -23.74 -42.10 15.58
C VAL A 404 -22.81 -43.12 14.95
N GLU A 405 -22.05 -43.83 15.78
CA GLU A 405 -21.11 -44.85 15.34
C GLU A 405 -21.60 -46.24 15.72
N ARG A 406 -21.59 -47.15 14.74
CA ARG A 406 -21.91 -48.56 14.94
C ARG A 406 -20.94 -49.43 14.15
N GLY A 407 -20.04 -50.11 14.86
CA GLY A 407 -19.00 -50.94 14.24
C GLY A 407 -18.06 -50.11 13.37
N ARG A 408 -18.12 -50.29 12.05
CA ARG A 408 -17.32 -49.53 11.07
C ARG A 408 -18.10 -48.37 10.41
N ASN A 409 -19.40 -48.28 10.63
CA ASN A 409 -20.26 -47.29 10.01
C ASN A 409 -20.41 -46.06 10.92
N HIS A 410 -20.47 -44.90 10.30
CA HIS A 410 -20.74 -43.62 10.96
C HIS A 410 -21.87 -42.90 10.24
N TYR A 411 -22.78 -42.33 11.02
CA TYR A 411 -23.95 -41.62 10.53
C TYR A 411 -24.00 -40.24 11.17
N TYR A 412 -24.35 -39.22 10.40
CA TYR A 412 -24.50 -37.84 10.87
C TYR A 412 -25.98 -37.48 10.88
N CYS A 413 -26.47 -36.96 11.99
CA CYS A 413 -27.87 -36.53 12.15
C CYS A 413 -27.92 -35.03 12.44
N TYR A 414 -28.81 -34.32 11.75
CA TYR A 414 -28.99 -32.87 11.81
C TYR A 414 -30.14 -32.47 12.72
N SER A 415 -30.94 -33.43 13.19
CA SER A 415 -32.03 -33.20 14.14
C SER A 415 -32.20 -34.35 15.14
N ASP A 416 -32.85 -34.08 16.27
CA ASP A 416 -33.27 -35.12 17.22
C ASP A 416 -34.22 -36.13 16.56
N ARG A 417 -35.04 -35.67 15.61
CA ARG A 417 -35.94 -36.53 14.84
C ARG A 417 -35.16 -37.53 13.99
N GLU A 418 -34.14 -37.07 13.27
CA GLU A 418 -33.28 -37.95 12.46
C GLU A 418 -32.54 -38.96 13.34
N LEU A 419 -32.02 -38.53 14.49
CA LEU A 419 -31.38 -39.43 15.45
C LEU A 419 -32.33 -40.54 15.90
N ASN A 420 -33.54 -40.17 16.31
CA ASN A 420 -34.55 -41.14 16.77
C ASN A 420 -34.97 -42.09 15.64
N GLN A 421 -35.14 -41.59 14.41
CA GLN A 421 -35.49 -42.41 13.25
C GLN A 421 -34.37 -43.38 12.89
N LEU A 422 -33.10 -42.94 12.92
CA LEU A 422 -31.95 -43.80 12.66
C LEU A 422 -31.88 -44.94 13.69
N VAL A 423 -32.01 -44.61 14.98
CA VAL A 423 -31.96 -45.59 16.06
C VAL A 423 -33.15 -46.57 16.00
N GLN A 424 -34.35 -46.10 15.65
CA GLN A 424 -35.55 -46.96 15.61
C GLN A 424 -35.64 -47.84 14.36
N ASN A 425 -35.21 -47.34 13.20
CA ASN A 425 -35.45 -48.00 11.91
C ASN A 425 -34.25 -48.82 11.42
N GLU A 426 -33.02 -48.35 11.65
CA GLU A 426 -31.83 -49.04 11.13
C GLU A 426 -31.18 -49.98 12.14
N PHE A 427 -31.38 -49.75 13.44
CA PHE A 427 -30.69 -50.49 14.49
C PHE A 427 -31.63 -51.51 15.18
N PRO A 428 -31.22 -52.78 15.31
CA PRO A 428 -31.94 -53.75 16.15
C PRO A 428 -32.08 -53.26 17.59
N ALA A 429 -33.13 -53.69 18.29
CA ALA A 429 -33.44 -53.25 19.66
C ALA A 429 -32.30 -53.41 20.69
N ASN A 430 -31.36 -54.34 20.44
CA ASN A 430 -30.18 -54.60 21.29
C ASN A 430 -28.85 -54.18 20.62
N ALA A 431 -28.88 -53.27 19.66
CA ALA A 431 -27.67 -52.80 18.99
C ALA A 431 -26.79 -51.96 19.94
N ASN A 432 -25.49 -52.26 19.96
CA ASN A 432 -24.51 -51.40 20.62
C ASN A 432 -24.04 -50.32 19.62
N TYR A 433 -24.22 -49.05 19.99
CA TYR A 433 -23.81 -47.88 19.20
C TYR A 433 -23.38 -46.76 20.15
N THR A 434 -22.52 -45.88 19.63
CA THR A 434 -22.03 -44.70 20.37
C THR A 434 -22.61 -43.44 19.75
N ILE A 435 -23.19 -42.56 20.57
CA ILE A 435 -23.65 -41.24 20.12
C ILE A 435 -22.68 -40.18 20.64
N GLN A 436 -22.14 -39.39 19.72
CA GLN A 436 -21.39 -38.17 20.01
C GLN A 436 -22.26 -36.98 19.61
N ARG A 437 -22.48 -36.03 20.53
CA ARG A 437 -23.13 -34.75 20.24
C ARG A 437 -22.07 -33.69 19.98
N PHE A 438 -22.21 -32.94 18.89
CA PHE A 438 -21.36 -31.78 18.63
C PHE A 438 -21.97 -30.56 19.30
N LYS A 439 -21.19 -29.85 20.12
CA LYS A 439 -21.60 -28.57 20.71
C LYS A 439 -21.11 -27.37 19.92
N GLY A 440 -20.01 -27.54 19.19
CA GLY A 440 -19.46 -26.52 18.31
C GLY A 440 -18.64 -27.14 17.18
N LEU A 441 -18.40 -26.35 16.15
CA LEU A 441 -17.66 -26.74 14.95
C LEU A 441 -16.19 -27.06 15.26
N GLY A 442 -15.64 -26.49 16.33
CA GLY A 442 -14.28 -26.77 16.81
C GLY A 442 -14.08 -28.19 17.34
N GLU A 443 -15.16 -28.91 17.69
CA GLU A 443 -15.10 -30.30 18.16
C GLU A 443 -15.03 -31.31 16.99
N MET A 444 -15.19 -30.84 15.75
CA MET A 444 -15.18 -31.68 14.55
C MET A 444 -13.77 -31.78 13.98
N MET A 445 -13.38 -33.00 13.62
CA MET A 445 -12.15 -33.25 12.87
C MET A 445 -12.29 -32.72 11.42
N PRO A 446 -11.20 -32.31 10.76
CA PRO A 446 -11.25 -31.72 9.41
C PRO A 446 -12.02 -32.54 8.38
N ALA A 447 -11.84 -33.86 8.36
CA ALA A 447 -12.55 -34.75 7.44
C ALA A 447 -14.07 -34.78 7.72
N GLN A 448 -14.47 -34.80 9.00
CA GLN A 448 -15.88 -34.79 9.39
C GLN A 448 -16.54 -33.49 8.96
N LEU A 449 -15.85 -32.36 9.15
CA LEU A 449 -16.34 -31.06 8.75
C LEU A 449 -16.49 -30.98 7.22
N TRP A 450 -15.52 -31.53 6.47
CA TRP A 450 -15.62 -31.66 5.03
C TRP A 450 -16.85 -32.46 4.60
N ASP A 451 -16.99 -33.70 5.09
CA ASP A 451 -18.03 -34.62 4.67
C ASP A 451 -19.45 -34.15 5.00
N THR A 452 -19.61 -33.29 6.00
CA THR A 452 -20.92 -32.88 6.53
C THR A 452 -21.31 -31.45 6.12
N THR A 453 -20.37 -30.51 6.12
CA THR A 453 -20.70 -29.07 5.99
C THR A 453 -20.03 -28.37 4.83
N MET A 454 -18.86 -28.85 4.38
CA MET A 454 -18.07 -28.13 3.38
C MET A 454 -18.15 -28.75 1.99
N ASN A 455 -18.31 -30.07 1.88
CA ASN A 455 -18.38 -30.76 0.60
C ASN A 455 -19.66 -30.36 -0.18
N PRO A 456 -19.56 -29.77 -1.39
CA PRO A 456 -20.72 -29.37 -2.18
C PRO A 456 -21.69 -30.49 -2.54
N GLU A 457 -21.25 -31.75 -2.54
CA GLU A 457 -22.08 -32.91 -2.89
C GLU A 457 -22.96 -33.37 -1.72
N THR A 458 -22.56 -33.11 -0.48
CA THR A 458 -23.22 -33.64 0.72
C THR A 458 -23.72 -32.57 1.69
N ARG A 459 -23.23 -31.34 1.60
CA ARG A 459 -23.58 -30.26 2.52
C ARG A 459 -25.02 -29.77 2.33
N THR A 460 -25.62 -29.36 3.43
CA THR A 460 -26.91 -28.64 3.45
C THR A 460 -26.67 -27.17 3.76
N LEU A 461 -27.21 -26.28 2.92
CA LEU A 461 -27.14 -24.83 3.08
C LEU A 461 -28.54 -24.22 3.02
N LYS A 462 -28.80 -23.23 3.87
CA LYS A 462 -29.99 -22.38 3.79
C LYS A 462 -29.64 -21.07 3.10
N GLN A 463 -30.34 -20.72 2.02
CA GLN A 463 -30.18 -19.42 1.37
C GLN A 463 -31.01 -18.38 2.13
N VAL A 464 -30.42 -17.20 2.37
CA VAL A 464 -31.10 -16.11 3.07
C VAL A 464 -31.81 -15.24 2.05
N GLU A 465 -33.11 -15.04 2.25
CA GLU A 465 -33.96 -14.21 1.39
C GLU A 465 -34.73 -13.18 2.24
N ILE A 466 -35.13 -12.07 1.62
CA ILE A 466 -35.94 -11.03 2.25
C ILE A 466 -37.32 -11.05 1.60
N GLU A 467 -38.32 -11.56 2.31
CA GLU A 467 -39.71 -11.59 1.83
C GLU A 467 -40.36 -10.20 1.91
N ASP A 468 -40.27 -9.55 3.07
CA ASP A 468 -40.77 -8.20 3.31
C ASP A 468 -39.65 -7.33 3.91
N ALA A 469 -39.12 -6.41 3.09
CA ALA A 469 -38.07 -5.49 3.50
C ALA A 469 -38.52 -4.53 4.62
N ALA A 470 -39.80 -4.15 4.67
CA ALA A 470 -40.31 -3.27 5.72
C ALA A 470 -40.43 -4.00 7.06
N GLU A 471 -40.89 -5.26 7.05
CA GLU A 471 -40.91 -6.08 8.27
C GLU A 471 -39.49 -6.43 8.74
N ALA A 472 -38.60 -6.81 7.82
CA ALA A 472 -37.20 -7.07 8.16
C ALA A 472 -36.53 -5.85 8.80
N ASP A 473 -36.74 -4.65 8.24
CA ASP A 473 -36.25 -3.39 8.79
C ASP A 473 -36.75 -3.15 10.22
N ARG A 474 -38.06 -3.32 10.45
CA ARG A 474 -38.66 -3.20 11.79
C ARG A 474 -38.03 -4.18 12.77
N ILE A 475 -37.89 -5.46 12.39
CA ILE A 475 -37.31 -6.51 13.24
C ILE A 475 -35.86 -6.17 13.60
N PHE A 476 -35.03 -5.76 12.63
CA PHE A 476 -33.65 -5.37 12.90
C PHE A 476 -33.59 -4.16 13.84
N THR A 477 -34.43 -3.14 13.66
CA THR A 477 -34.44 -1.98 14.55
C THR A 477 -34.91 -2.35 15.97
N VAL A 478 -35.90 -3.23 16.13
CA VAL A 478 -36.36 -3.69 17.46
C VAL A 478 -35.29 -4.54 18.15
N LEU A 479 -34.74 -5.54 17.47
CA LEU A 479 -33.81 -6.50 18.05
C LEU A 479 -32.39 -5.92 18.19
N MET A 480 -31.93 -5.13 17.23
CA MET A 480 -30.55 -4.66 17.16
C MET A 480 -30.38 -3.19 17.52
N GLY A 481 -31.46 -2.39 17.52
CA GLY A 481 -31.39 -0.95 17.83
C GLY A 481 -31.19 -0.60 19.31
N ASP A 482 -30.94 0.67 19.57
CA ASP A 482 -30.52 1.16 20.90
C ASP A 482 -31.57 1.04 22.00
N ARG A 483 -32.85 1.07 21.63
CA ARG A 483 -33.96 1.07 22.58
C ARG A 483 -34.14 -0.32 23.22
N VAL A 484 -34.01 -0.38 24.54
CA VAL A 484 -34.14 -1.64 25.30
C VAL A 484 -35.61 -2.04 25.48
N ALA A 485 -36.51 -1.09 25.73
CA ALA A 485 -37.91 -1.39 26.05
C ALA A 485 -38.64 -2.16 24.93
N PRO A 486 -38.60 -1.74 23.64
CA PRO A 486 -39.26 -2.48 22.56
C PRO A 486 -38.71 -3.90 22.37
N ARG A 487 -37.39 -4.06 22.53
CA ARG A 487 -36.75 -5.38 22.47
C ARG A 487 -37.24 -6.30 23.59
N ARG A 488 -37.34 -5.76 24.81
CA ARG A 488 -37.81 -6.52 25.97
C ARG A 488 -39.25 -6.98 25.78
N GLU A 489 -40.13 -6.06 25.34
CA GLU A 489 -41.51 -6.38 25.02
C GLU A 489 -41.62 -7.45 23.93
N PHE A 490 -40.80 -7.36 22.89
CA PHE A 490 -40.73 -8.38 21.83
C PHE A 490 -40.36 -9.76 22.40
N ILE A 491 -39.30 -9.84 23.23
CA ILE A 491 -38.86 -11.10 23.84
C ILE A 491 -39.92 -11.67 24.79
N GLU A 492 -40.55 -10.82 25.62
CA GLU A 492 -41.61 -11.25 26.54
C GLU A 492 -42.86 -11.75 25.78
N THR A 493 -43.18 -11.16 24.63
CA THR A 493 -44.36 -11.51 23.83
C THR A 493 -44.17 -12.78 22.99
N TYR A 494 -42.99 -12.94 22.38
CA TYR A 494 -42.71 -14.00 21.40
C TYR A 494 -41.82 -15.12 21.94
N GLY A 495 -40.96 -14.84 22.92
CA GLY A 495 -40.05 -15.83 23.51
C GLY A 495 -40.75 -17.08 24.05
N PRO A 496 -41.84 -16.97 24.84
CA PRO A 496 -42.58 -18.15 25.32
C PRO A 496 -43.29 -18.96 24.22
N LYS A 497 -43.51 -18.36 23.04
CA LYS A 497 -44.17 -19.01 21.89
C LYS A 497 -43.17 -19.70 20.95
N LEU A 498 -41.87 -19.50 21.19
CA LEU A 498 -40.79 -20.02 20.37
C LEU A 498 -40.54 -21.48 20.68
N ASN A 499 -40.68 -22.35 19.67
CA ASN A 499 -40.22 -23.72 19.77
C ASN A 499 -38.80 -23.81 19.18
N ILE A 500 -37.83 -24.13 20.04
CA ILE A 500 -36.41 -24.19 19.66
C ILE A 500 -36.15 -25.25 18.58
N THR A 501 -36.97 -26.30 18.52
CA THR A 501 -36.83 -27.36 17.50
C THR A 501 -37.16 -26.88 16.09
N ASP A 502 -37.86 -25.76 15.95
CA ASP A 502 -38.38 -25.30 14.65
C ASP A 502 -37.48 -24.23 14.01
N LEU A 503 -36.40 -23.81 14.69
CA LEU A 503 -35.56 -22.68 14.26
C LEU A 503 -34.37 -23.06 13.37
N ASP A 504 -33.87 -24.29 13.46
CA ASP A 504 -32.66 -24.70 12.74
C ASP A 504 -32.88 -25.85 11.73
N ILE A 505 -34.14 -26.25 11.46
CA ILE A 505 -34.52 -27.21 10.39
C ILE A 505 -34.58 -26.53 9.02
#